data_AF-A0A1Y4NHD6-F1
#
_entry.id   AF-A0A1Y4NHD6-F1
#
_cell.length_a   1.000
_cell.length_b   1.000
_cell.length_c   1.000
_cell.angle_alpha   90.00
_cell.angle_beta   90.00
_cell.angle_gamma   90.00
#
_symmetry.space_group_name_H-M   'P 1'
#
loop_
_entity.id
_entity.type
_entity.pdbx_description
1 polymer ?
#
loop_
_entity_poly.entity_id
_entity_poly.type
_entity_poly.pdbx_seq_one_letter_code
_entity_poly.pdbx_strand_id
1 'polypeptide(L)'
;MRYISKNQTGDFEFHDTSIISSLREKEALVLKTMYLCIHKNSANNPFNLDMELSLAKITFQDFKIESYKELGYTKYDPNTKTETKITDIFLYGTEAEEKFNTILENTKEKGLRFNCFEKNDSLYFLEIIYPQGVFSAECTASNILVEWEEFVKPAWYEYENNITDTLILMTQEGEKTVEATVQYDGRYSEDLEPCLSFAFDGKNYFSQKRYYNFDELFAEMQNQLPKGVYIKCCVTCRHGNFCPYGNYPDEIFCTKEVTIKNCGDVCRYTADIEKERQNRLRKSTFCCNDYKIQTEDFFTYNDFLYFLDKYKK
;
A
#
# COMPACT_ATOMS: atom_id res chain seq x y z
N MET A 1 -16.38 -18.89 -18.43
CA MET A 1 -16.22 -18.57 -17.00
C MET A 1 -16.40 -19.86 -16.23
N ARG A 2 -15.36 -20.29 -15.53
CA ARG A 2 -15.30 -21.56 -14.78
C ARG A 2 -16.01 -21.48 -13.42
N TYR A 3 -15.99 -20.31 -12.80
CA TYR A 3 -16.58 -20.06 -11.49
C TYR A 3 -17.69 -19.03 -11.60
N ILE A 4 -18.68 -19.13 -10.71
CA ILE A 4 -19.81 -18.22 -10.64
C ILE A 4 -20.21 -18.01 -9.18
N SER A 5 -20.45 -16.75 -8.82
CA SER A 5 -21.06 -16.35 -7.56
C SER A 5 -22.32 -15.53 -7.86
N LYS A 6 -23.40 -15.79 -7.11
CA LYS A 6 -24.70 -15.15 -7.29
C LYS A 6 -25.16 -14.52 -5.99
N ASN A 7 -25.38 -13.21 -6.01
CA ASN A 7 -25.89 -12.41 -4.88
C ASN A 7 -25.05 -12.60 -3.60
N GLN A 8 -23.74 -12.76 -3.76
CA GLN A 8 -22.77 -12.79 -2.66
C GLN A 8 -21.74 -11.69 -2.91
N THR A 9 -22.18 -10.44 -3.00
CA THR A 9 -21.29 -9.29 -3.20
C THR A 9 -20.29 -9.14 -2.05
N GLY A 10 -20.68 -9.50 -0.83
CA GLY A 10 -19.80 -9.53 0.34
C GLY A 10 -18.68 -10.59 0.30
N ASP A 11 -18.67 -11.49 -0.69
CA ASP A 11 -17.54 -12.41 -0.90
C ASP A 11 -16.36 -11.74 -1.63
N PHE A 12 -16.51 -10.51 -2.09
CA PHE A 12 -15.52 -9.84 -2.93
C PHE A 12 -15.07 -8.50 -2.33
N GLU A 13 -13.78 -8.22 -2.51
CA GLU A 13 -13.20 -6.89 -2.29
C GLU A 13 -13.13 -6.16 -3.63
N PHE A 14 -13.88 -5.07 -3.74
CA PHE A 14 -13.95 -4.26 -4.94
C PHE A 14 -12.89 -3.15 -4.97
N HIS A 15 -12.21 -2.87 -3.85
CA HIS A 15 -11.18 -1.85 -3.77
C HIS A 15 -10.15 -2.00 -4.91
N ASP A 16 -9.96 -0.93 -5.68
CA ASP A 16 -9.10 -0.85 -6.87
C ASP A 16 -9.49 -1.73 -8.07
N THR A 17 -10.70 -2.32 -8.08
CA THR A 17 -11.21 -3.05 -9.24
C THR A 17 -11.27 -2.13 -10.44
N SER A 18 -10.59 -2.50 -11.52
CA SER A 18 -10.52 -1.70 -12.74
C SER A 18 -11.52 -2.21 -13.77
N ILE A 19 -12.38 -1.33 -14.28
CA ILE A 19 -13.30 -1.66 -15.38
C ILE A 19 -12.52 -1.57 -16.70
N ILE A 20 -12.43 -2.71 -17.38
CA ILE A 20 -11.85 -2.81 -18.72
C ILE A 20 -12.89 -2.46 -19.79
N SER A 21 -14.13 -2.91 -19.57
CA SER A 21 -15.24 -2.52 -20.45
C SER A 21 -16.57 -2.61 -19.72
N SER A 22 -17.49 -1.77 -20.16
CA SER A 22 -18.86 -1.71 -19.68
C SER A 22 -19.83 -1.86 -20.87
N LEU A 23 -20.92 -2.56 -20.62
CA LEU A 23 -22.01 -2.72 -21.57
C LEU A 23 -23.34 -2.54 -20.85
N ARG A 24 -24.19 -1.69 -21.44
CA ARG A 24 -25.57 -1.46 -21.01
C ARG A 24 -26.49 -2.20 -21.98
N GLU A 25 -27.18 -3.23 -21.51
CA GLU A 25 -28.15 -3.99 -22.31
C GLU A 25 -29.56 -3.83 -21.72
N LYS A 26 -30.33 -2.83 -22.18
CA LYS A 26 -31.69 -2.51 -21.71
C LYS A 26 -31.83 -2.45 -20.17
N GLU A 27 -31.99 -3.60 -19.53
CA GLU A 27 -32.21 -3.79 -18.09
C GLU A 27 -30.97 -4.33 -17.37
N ALA A 28 -29.82 -4.53 -18.03
CA ALA A 28 -28.61 -5.05 -17.41
C ALA A 28 -27.41 -4.11 -17.56
N LEU A 29 -26.59 -4.06 -16.51
CA LEU A 29 -25.24 -3.50 -16.55
C LEU A 29 -24.23 -4.66 -16.47
N VAL A 30 -23.39 -4.79 -17.49
CA VAL A 30 -22.31 -5.78 -17.53
C VAL A 30 -20.97 -5.06 -17.48
N LEU A 31 -20.16 -5.39 -16.48
CA LEU A 31 -18.81 -4.88 -16.31
C LEU A 31 -17.82 -6.04 -16.49
N LYS A 32 -16.79 -5.84 -17.32
CA LYS A 32 -15.60 -6.69 -17.32
C LYS A 32 -14.51 -5.98 -16.53
N THR A 33 -13.95 -6.66 -15.55
CA THR A 33 -13.01 -6.06 -14.60
C THR A 33 -11.75 -6.88 -14.39
N MET A 34 -10.69 -6.18 -13.97
CA MET A 34 -9.43 -6.73 -13.45
C MET A 34 -9.26 -6.30 -11.99
N TYR A 35 -8.38 -7.00 -11.28
CA TYR A 35 -7.99 -6.71 -9.89
C TYR A 35 -9.10 -6.91 -8.84
N LEU A 36 -10.26 -7.43 -9.24
CA LEU A 36 -11.28 -7.88 -8.30
C LEU A 36 -10.70 -9.02 -7.45
N CYS A 37 -10.89 -8.94 -6.14
CA CYS A 37 -10.42 -9.97 -5.22
C CYS A 37 -11.61 -10.73 -4.59
N ILE A 38 -11.44 -12.03 -4.36
CA ILE A 38 -12.40 -12.87 -3.63
C ILE A 38 -11.84 -13.23 -2.26
N HIS A 39 -12.64 -13.06 -1.22
CA HIS A 39 -12.21 -13.30 0.16
C HIS A 39 -11.96 -14.79 0.43
N LYS A 40 -10.98 -15.09 1.30
CA LYS A 40 -10.61 -16.45 1.75
C LYS A 40 -11.74 -17.23 2.42
N ASN A 41 -12.70 -16.50 2.99
CA ASN A 41 -13.85 -17.10 3.65
C ASN A 41 -15.00 -17.41 2.68
N SER A 42 -14.90 -17.00 1.40
CA SER A 42 -15.91 -17.34 0.40
C SER A 42 -15.85 -18.83 0.08
N ALA A 43 -17.02 -19.46 -0.06
CA ALA A 43 -17.14 -20.87 -0.45
C ALA A 43 -16.51 -21.18 -1.81
N ASN A 44 -16.38 -20.18 -2.68
CA ASN A 44 -15.80 -20.33 -4.02
C ASN A 44 -14.28 -20.10 -4.04
N ASN A 45 -13.65 -19.67 -2.94
CA ASN A 45 -12.20 -19.51 -2.84
C ASN A 45 -11.57 -20.75 -2.15
N PRO A 46 -10.79 -21.60 -2.86
CA PRO A 46 -10.16 -22.77 -2.26
C PRO A 46 -8.87 -22.46 -1.48
N PHE A 47 -8.42 -21.20 -1.47
CA PHE A 47 -7.18 -20.76 -0.83
C PHE A 47 -7.45 -20.18 0.57
N ASN A 48 -6.42 -20.17 1.42
CA ASN A 48 -6.48 -19.59 2.77
C ASN A 48 -6.17 -18.09 2.83
N LEU A 49 -6.11 -17.43 1.67
CA LEU A 49 -5.84 -16.00 1.49
C LEU A 49 -6.87 -15.42 0.52
N ASP A 50 -7.15 -14.13 0.62
CA ASP A 50 -7.91 -13.42 -0.39
C ASP A 50 -7.14 -13.48 -1.72
N MET A 51 -7.84 -13.70 -2.82
CA MET A 51 -7.23 -13.97 -4.13
C MET A 51 -7.68 -12.99 -5.20
N GLU A 52 -6.73 -12.44 -5.96
CA GLU A 52 -6.98 -11.63 -7.14
C GLU A 52 -7.41 -12.52 -8.32
N LEU A 53 -8.43 -12.07 -9.05
CA LEU A 53 -9.00 -12.74 -10.21
C LEU A 53 -8.40 -12.20 -11.52
N SER A 54 -8.20 -13.06 -12.52
CA SER A 54 -7.58 -12.68 -13.80
C SER A 54 -8.46 -11.72 -14.61
N LEU A 55 -9.71 -12.12 -14.80
CA LEU A 55 -10.76 -11.36 -15.43
C LEU A 55 -12.08 -11.78 -14.77
N ALA A 56 -12.80 -10.81 -14.22
CA ALA A 56 -14.14 -11.02 -13.71
C ALA A 56 -15.17 -10.32 -14.61
N LYS A 57 -16.33 -10.96 -14.78
CA LYS A 57 -17.51 -10.37 -15.38
C LYS A 57 -18.55 -10.21 -14.29
N ILE A 58 -18.93 -8.97 -14.03
CA ILE A 58 -19.98 -8.61 -13.08
C ILE A 58 -21.22 -8.24 -13.89
N THR A 59 -22.33 -8.91 -13.64
CA THR A 59 -23.62 -8.64 -14.29
C THR A 59 -24.64 -8.23 -13.25
N PHE A 60 -25.11 -6.99 -13.33
CA PHE A 60 -26.24 -6.50 -12.57
C PHE A 60 -27.50 -6.66 -13.43
N GLN A 61 -28.45 -7.48 -12.99
CA GLN A 61 -29.74 -7.71 -13.64
C GLN A 61 -30.79 -6.72 -13.12
N ASP A 62 -31.72 -6.34 -13.99
CA ASP A 62 -32.77 -5.33 -13.72
C ASP A 62 -32.22 -4.04 -13.10
N PHE A 63 -31.05 -3.61 -13.59
CA PHE A 63 -30.27 -2.52 -13.02
C PHE A 63 -30.94 -1.18 -13.25
N LYS A 64 -31.19 -0.45 -12.16
CA LYS A 64 -31.78 0.90 -12.18
C LYS A 64 -30.94 1.85 -11.34
N ILE A 65 -30.75 3.07 -11.84
CA ILE A 65 -30.13 4.16 -11.09
C ILE A 65 -31.22 4.89 -10.30
N GLU A 66 -31.04 5.00 -8.98
CA GLU A 66 -31.92 5.75 -8.10
C GLU A 66 -31.43 7.20 -7.95
N SER A 67 -30.12 7.37 -7.78
CA SER A 67 -29.48 8.68 -7.63
C SER A 67 -28.06 8.70 -8.17
N TYR A 68 -27.60 9.90 -8.53
CA TYR A 68 -26.23 10.19 -8.94
C TYR A 68 -25.71 11.37 -8.13
N LYS A 69 -24.47 11.26 -7.63
CA LYS A 69 -23.81 12.28 -6.84
C LYS A 69 -22.35 12.45 -7.28
N GLU A 70 -21.97 13.67 -7.57
CA GLU A 70 -20.59 14.07 -7.83
C GLU A 70 -20.21 15.17 -6.84
N LEU A 71 -19.13 14.96 -6.08
CA LEU A 71 -18.68 15.94 -5.09
C LEU A 71 -17.93 17.07 -5.78
N GLY A 72 -18.26 18.30 -5.41
CA GLY A 72 -17.58 19.49 -5.85
C GLY A 72 -16.13 19.49 -5.38
N TYR A 73 -15.27 20.05 -6.22
CA TYR A 73 -13.84 20.20 -5.92
C TYR A 73 -13.35 21.58 -6.37
N THR A 74 -12.25 22.03 -5.78
CA THR A 74 -11.58 23.25 -6.22
C THR A 74 -10.56 22.89 -7.29
N LYS A 75 -10.76 23.40 -8.50
CA LYS A 75 -9.82 23.25 -9.61
C LYS A 75 -8.87 24.43 -9.62
N TYR A 76 -7.57 24.17 -9.45
CA TYR A 76 -6.53 25.16 -9.62
C TYR A 76 -6.04 25.18 -11.08
N ASP A 77 -6.01 26.36 -11.70
CA ASP A 77 -5.37 26.58 -13.00
C ASP A 77 -3.98 27.20 -12.78
N PRO A 78 -2.88 26.46 -13.07
CA PRO A 78 -1.52 26.95 -12.86
C PRO A 78 -1.13 28.10 -13.81
N ASN A 79 -1.79 28.23 -14.97
CA ASN A 79 -1.47 29.28 -15.93
C ASN A 79 -2.05 30.62 -15.50
N THR A 80 -3.28 30.62 -15.00
CA THR A 80 -3.97 31.84 -14.54
C THR A 80 -3.81 32.07 -13.03
N LYS A 81 -3.28 31.08 -12.29
CA LYS A 81 -3.19 31.04 -10.82
C LYS A 81 -4.54 31.27 -10.14
N THR A 82 -5.62 30.81 -10.77
CA THR A 82 -6.98 30.96 -10.26
C THR A 82 -7.52 29.63 -9.75
N GLU A 83 -8.33 29.72 -8.70
CA GLU A 83 -9.10 28.59 -8.18
C GLU A 83 -10.55 28.72 -8.63
N THR A 84 -11.07 27.69 -9.28
CA THR A 84 -12.49 27.59 -9.65
C THR A 84 -13.14 26.54 -8.78
N LYS A 85 -14.15 26.94 -8.00
CA LYS A 85 -14.96 26.01 -7.21
C LYS A 85 -16.00 25.34 -8.12
N ILE A 86 -15.87 24.04 -8.29
CA ILE A 86 -16.91 23.19 -8.88
C ILE A 86 -17.87 22.79 -7.76
N THR A 87 -19.17 22.98 -7.96
CA THR A 87 -20.19 22.67 -6.96
C THR A 87 -20.61 21.21 -7.03
N ASP A 88 -21.14 20.70 -5.93
CA ASP A 88 -21.73 19.36 -5.88
C ASP A 88 -22.88 19.24 -6.90
N ILE A 89 -22.99 18.06 -7.50
CA ILE A 89 -24.09 17.68 -8.40
C ILE A 89 -24.84 16.53 -7.75
N PHE A 90 -26.17 16.69 -7.64
CA PHE A 90 -27.08 15.66 -7.16
C PHE A 90 -28.23 15.53 -8.17
N LEU A 91 -28.35 14.34 -8.77
CA LEU A 91 -29.38 14.04 -9.76
C LEU A 91 -30.18 12.82 -9.32
N TYR A 92 -31.42 12.72 -9.78
CA TYR A 92 -32.33 11.61 -9.51
C TYR A 92 -33.08 11.20 -10.78
N GLY A 93 -33.62 9.98 -10.80
CA GLY A 93 -34.43 9.49 -11.92
C GLY A 93 -33.68 9.52 -13.26
N THR A 94 -34.37 9.92 -14.33
CA THR A 94 -33.83 9.89 -15.70
C THR A 94 -32.55 10.72 -15.86
N GLU A 95 -32.45 11.88 -15.21
CA GLU A 95 -31.23 12.71 -15.29
C GLU A 95 -30.01 12.01 -14.67
N ALA A 96 -30.21 11.27 -13.57
CA ALA A 96 -29.15 10.47 -12.95
C ALA A 96 -28.70 9.34 -13.88
N GLU A 97 -29.66 8.64 -14.50
CA GLU A 97 -29.37 7.55 -15.42
C GLU A 97 -28.63 8.03 -16.68
N GLU A 98 -29.08 9.13 -17.29
CA GLU A 98 -28.43 9.74 -18.45
C GLU A 98 -26.98 10.16 -18.14
N LYS A 99 -26.78 10.81 -16.99
CA LYS A 99 -25.45 11.25 -16.54
C LYS A 99 -24.52 10.07 -16.29
N PHE A 100 -25.01 9.03 -15.60
CA PHE A 100 -24.27 7.81 -15.31
C PHE A 100 -23.83 7.10 -16.59
N ASN A 101 -24.76 6.86 -17.52
CA ASN A 101 -24.48 6.20 -18.80
C ASN A 101 -23.50 7.01 -19.65
N THR A 102 -23.67 8.34 -19.69
CA THR A 102 -22.77 9.23 -20.43
C THR A 102 -21.33 9.12 -19.91
N ILE A 103 -21.14 9.06 -18.59
CA ILE A 103 -19.78 8.91 -18.04
C ILE A 103 -19.23 7.54 -18.36
N LEU A 104 -19.98 6.47 -18.12
CA LEU A 104 -19.55 5.09 -18.43
C LEU A 104 -19.15 4.92 -19.90
N GLU A 105 -19.86 5.57 -20.83
CA GLU A 105 -19.55 5.52 -22.26
C GLU A 105 -18.28 6.32 -22.62
N ASN A 106 -18.18 7.55 -22.12
CA ASN A 106 -17.05 8.44 -22.43
C ASN A 106 -15.72 8.01 -21.80
N THR A 107 -15.76 7.13 -20.80
CA THR A 107 -14.59 6.70 -20.03
C THR A 107 -14.19 5.25 -20.27
N LYS A 108 -14.82 4.56 -21.25
CA LYS A 108 -14.49 3.17 -21.63
C LYS A 108 -13.00 2.92 -21.89
N GLU A 109 -12.24 3.94 -22.25
CA GLU A 109 -10.82 3.81 -22.61
C GLU A 109 -9.84 4.25 -21.50
N LYS A 110 -10.33 4.72 -20.34
CA LYS A 110 -9.49 5.48 -19.39
C LYS A 110 -9.28 4.86 -18.01
N GLY A 111 -9.51 3.56 -17.85
CA GLY A 111 -9.18 2.83 -16.61
C GLY A 111 -10.00 3.33 -15.41
N LEU A 112 -11.32 3.16 -15.49
CA LEU A 112 -12.23 3.44 -14.38
C LEU A 112 -11.93 2.50 -13.22
N ARG A 113 -11.82 3.02 -11.99
CA ARG A 113 -11.90 2.17 -10.80
C ARG A 113 -13.33 2.12 -10.28
N PHE A 114 -13.69 0.99 -9.71
CA PHE A 114 -15.05 0.64 -9.36
C PHE A 114 -15.10 0.02 -7.98
N ASN A 115 -15.83 0.66 -7.08
CA ASN A 115 -16.19 0.08 -5.79
C ASN A 115 -17.70 -0.19 -5.77
N CYS A 116 -18.09 -1.32 -5.17
CA CYS A 116 -19.48 -1.70 -5.00
C CYS A 116 -19.73 -2.03 -3.52
N PHE A 117 -20.72 -1.40 -2.93
CA PHE A 117 -21.09 -1.62 -1.54
C PHE A 117 -22.58 -1.95 -1.47
N GLU A 118 -22.92 -3.05 -0.81
CA GLU A 118 -24.30 -3.40 -0.53
C GLU A 118 -24.79 -2.60 0.69
N LYS A 119 -25.85 -1.81 0.52
CA LYS A 119 -26.50 -1.09 1.64
C LYS A 119 -27.57 -1.93 2.31
N ASN A 120 -28.30 -2.70 1.53
CA ASN A 120 -29.32 -3.68 1.94
C ASN A 120 -29.62 -4.60 0.74
N ASP A 121 -30.48 -5.61 0.95
CA ASP A 121 -30.80 -6.75 0.06
C ASP A 121 -31.00 -6.44 -1.44
N SER A 122 -31.18 -5.20 -1.86
CA SER A 122 -31.27 -4.83 -3.29
C SER A 122 -30.76 -3.44 -3.63
N LEU A 123 -30.29 -2.66 -2.65
CA LEU A 123 -29.75 -1.32 -2.85
C LEU A 123 -28.23 -1.36 -2.75
N TYR A 124 -27.58 -0.96 -3.83
CA TYR A 124 -26.14 -0.90 -3.96
C TYR A 124 -25.68 0.53 -4.11
N PHE A 125 -24.51 0.81 -3.57
CA PHE A 125 -23.79 2.05 -3.75
C PHE A 125 -22.56 1.77 -4.61
N LEU A 126 -22.50 2.41 -5.77
CA LEU A 126 -21.38 2.32 -6.68
C LEU A 126 -20.57 3.60 -6.58
N GLU A 127 -19.27 3.47 -6.40
CA GLU A 127 -18.33 4.58 -6.51
C GLU A 127 -17.41 4.33 -7.69
N ILE A 128 -17.33 5.33 -8.57
CA ILE A 128 -16.52 5.24 -9.78
C ILE A 128 -15.52 6.38 -9.80
N ILE A 129 -14.25 6.00 -9.87
CA ILE A 129 -13.11 6.91 -9.95
C ILE A 129 -12.64 6.93 -11.39
N TYR A 130 -12.51 8.14 -11.95
CA TYR A 130 -12.10 8.36 -13.34
C TYR A 130 -11.16 9.56 -13.42
N PRO A 131 -10.43 9.77 -14.53
CA PRO A 131 -9.34 10.76 -14.52
C PRO A 131 -9.77 12.21 -14.26
N GLN A 132 -11.06 12.53 -14.41
CA GLN A 132 -11.59 13.87 -14.19
C GLN A 132 -12.28 14.02 -12.82
N GLY A 133 -12.43 12.96 -12.02
CA GLY A 133 -13.06 13.06 -10.71
C GLY A 133 -13.53 11.73 -10.12
N VAL A 134 -14.42 11.83 -9.14
CA VAL A 134 -15.09 10.71 -8.49
C VAL A 134 -16.58 11.01 -8.47
N PHE A 135 -17.40 10.06 -8.89
CA PHE A 135 -18.83 10.11 -8.67
C PHE A 135 -19.31 8.85 -7.99
N SER A 136 -20.50 8.94 -7.42
CA SER A 136 -21.20 7.83 -6.81
C SER A 136 -22.62 7.75 -7.33
N ALA A 137 -23.17 6.53 -7.37
CA ALA A 137 -24.54 6.27 -7.74
C ALA A 137 -25.15 5.27 -6.77
N GLU A 138 -26.38 5.52 -6.36
CA GLU A 138 -27.21 4.50 -5.73
C GLU A 138 -28.02 3.81 -6.81
N CYS A 139 -28.03 2.49 -6.78
CA CYS A 139 -28.70 1.68 -7.78
C CYS A 139 -29.36 0.45 -7.17
N THR A 140 -30.38 -0.05 -7.86
CA THR A 140 -31.00 -1.33 -7.55
C THR A 140 -30.67 -2.36 -8.62
N ALA A 141 -30.60 -3.63 -8.21
CA ALA A 141 -30.43 -4.78 -9.11
C ALA A 141 -31.15 -5.99 -8.52
N SER A 142 -31.82 -6.78 -9.36
CA SER A 142 -32.53 -7.99 -8.91
C SER A 142 -31.59 -9.16 -8.62
N ASN A 143 -30.48 -9.24 -9.37
CA ASN A 143 -29.39 -10.17 -9.12
C ASN A 143 -28.06 -9.55 -9.52
N ILE A 144 -27.00 -9.95 -8.82
CA ILE A 144 -25.62 -9.70 -9.19
C ILE A 144 -24.92 -11.03 -9.39
N LEU A 145 -24.37 -11.21 -10.59
CA LEU A 145 -23.58 -12.38 -10.95
C LEU A 145 -22.12 -11.95 -11.12
N VAL A 146 -21.21 -12.63 -10.43
CA VAL A 146 -19.77 -12.48 -10.62
C VAL A 146 -19.23 -13.78 -11.20
N GLU A 147 -18.65 -13.71 -12.39
CA GLU A 147 -18.13 -14.85 -13.13
C GLU A 147 -16.63 -14.66 -13.43
N TRP A 148 -15.79 -15.67 -13.22
CA TRP A 148 -14.34 -15.61 -13.51
C TRP A 148 -13.78 -16.94 -14.00
N GLU A 149 -12.59 -16.91 -14.61
CA GLU A 149 -11.92 -18.12 -15.12
C GLU A 149 -10.90 -18.69 -14.13
N GLU A 150 -10.03 -17.83 -13.59
CA GLU A 150 -8.82 -18.25 -12.87
C GLU A 150 -8.50 -17.30 -11.70
N PHE A 151 -7.89 -17.87 -10.66
CA PHE A 151 -7.23 -17.12 -9.59
C PHE A 151 -5.79 -16.86 -10.03
N VAL A 152 -5.32 -15.62 -9.88
CA VAL A 152 -3.99 -15.22 -10.37
C VAL A 152 -2.96 -15.34 -9.28
N LYS A 153 -3.18 -14.61 -8.19
CA LYS A 153 -2.26 -14.43 -7.06
C LYS A 153 -3.08 -14.01 -5.84
N PRO A 154 -2.57 -14.20 -4.62
CA PRO A 154 -3.20 -13.57 -3.47
C PRO A 154 -3.31 -12.05 -3.64
N ALA A 155 -4.34 -11.46 -3.03
CA ALA A 155 -4.63 -10.04 -3.08
C ALA A 155 -3.44 -9.24 -2.55
N TRP A 156 -3.24 -8.01 -3.05
CA TRP A 156 -2.05 -7.23 -2.70
C TRP A 156 -1.93 -6.94 -1.20
N TYR A 157 -3.06 -6.71 -0.53
CA TYR A 157 -3.12 -6.47 0.91
C TYR A 157 -2.90 -7.73 1.77
N GLU A 158 -3.00 -8.94 1.21
CA GLU A 158 -2.63 -10.18 1.93
C GLU A 158 -1.11 -10.31 2.14
N TYR A 159 -0.32 -9.44 1.49
CA TYR A 159 1.14 -9.39 1.63
C TYR A 159 1.64 -8.18 2.40
N GLU A 160 0.76 -7.29 2.84
CA GLU A 160 1.12 -6.20 3.74
C GLU A 160 1.56 -6.80 5.08
N ASN A 161 2.86 -6.91 5.26
CA ASN A 161 3.43 -7.28 6.54
C ASN A 161 3.69 -5.99 7.32
N ASN A 162 3.06 -5.90 8.48
CA ASN A 162 3.35 -4.86 9.45
C ASN A 162 4.22 -5.48 10.54
N ILE A 163 5.46 -5.02 10.67
CA ILE A 163 6.28 -5.28 11.85
C ILE A 163 6.19 -4.06 12.75
N THR A 164 5.49 -4.20 13.86
CA THR A 164 5.49 -3.21 14.94
C THR A 164 6.52 -3.60 15.98
N ASP A 165 7.42 -2.68 16.32
CA ASP A 165 8.42 -2.86 17.35
C ASP A 165 8.75 -1.52 18.04
N THR A 166 9.56 -1.58 19.09
CA THR A 166 10.11 -0.41 19.77
C THR A 166 11.25 0.22 18.98
N LEU A 167 11.28 1.56 18.95
CA LEU A 167 12.36 2.36 18.40
C LEU A 167 12.85 3.35 19.46
N ILE A 168 14.16 3.50 19.59
CA ILE A 168 14.76 4.44 20.53
C ILE A 168 15.13 5.74 19.80
N LEU A 169 14.71 6.87 20.35
CA LEU A 169 15.07 8.21 19.93
C LEU A 169 15.97 8.84 20.98
N MET A 170 17.20 9.21 20.60
CA MET A 170 18.08 10.04 21.43
C MET A 170 17.64 11.50 21.32
N THR A 171 17.39 12.13 22.46
CA THR A 171 17.00 13.54 22.56
C THR A 171 17.91 14.26 23.54
N GLN A 172 17.80 15.59 23.63
CA GLN A 172 18.52 16.38 24.64
C GLN A 172 18.10 16.01 26.08
N GLU A 173 16.89 15.48 26.28
CA GLU A 173 16.37 15.05 27.57
C GLU A 173 16.73 13.59 27.91
N GLY A 174 17.45 12.90 27.01
CA GLY A 174 17.77 11.49 27.11
C GLY A 174 17.05 10.63 26.06
N GLU A 175 17.05 9.32 26.29
CA GLU A 175 16.44 8.35 25.39
C GLU A 175 14.92 8.26 25.60
N LYS A 176 14.17 8.39 24.52
CA LYS A 176 12.72 8.18 24.48
C LYS A 176 12.43 6.94 23.64
N THR A 177 11.57 6.06 24.14
CA THR A 177 11.11 4.89 23.39
C THR A 177 9.77 5.22 22.74
N VAL A 178 9.65 4.92 21.45
CA VAL A 178 8.40 5.04 20.70
C VAL A 178 8.05 3.68 20.10
N GLU A 179 6.77 3.46 19.85
CA GLU A 179 6.33 2.35 19.00
C GLU A 179 6.49 2.79 17.54
N ALA A 180 7.17 1.96 16.75
CA ALA A 180 7.40 2.18 15.34
C ALA A 180 6.86 1.00 14.54
N THR A 181 6.22 1.31 13.42
CA THR A 181 5.72 0.30 12.49
C THR A 181 6.50 0.40 11.19
N VAL A 182 7.03 -0.73 10.76
CA VAL A 182 7.63 -0.92 9.44
C VAL A 182 6.67 -1.76 8.60
N GLN A 183 6.09 -1.12 7.60
CA GLN A 183 5.21 -1.77 6.62
C GLN A 183 6.06 -2.16 5.42
N TYR A 184 5.88 -3.37 4.90
CA TYR A 184 6.53 -3.83 3.68
C TYR A 184 5.70 -4.93 2.99
N ASP A 185 5.91 -5.10 1.68
CA ASP A 185 5.35 -6.21 0.93
C ASP A 185 6.23 -7.45 1.09
N GLY A 186 5.61 -8.56 1.53
CA GLY A 186 6.29 -9.85 1.66
C GLY A 186 6.69 -10.46 0.31
N ARG A 187 6.17 -9.95 -0.80
CA ARG A 187 6.68 -10.19 -2.14
C ARG A 187 7.69 -9.09 -2.45
N TYR A 188 8.84 -9.45 -3.00
CA TYR A 188 9.69 -8.52 -3.75
C TYR A 188 8.95 -8.08 -5.05
N SER A 189 7.74 -7.53 -4.94
CA SER A 189 7.02 -6.88 -6.04
C SER A 189 7.37 -5.41 -6.07
N GLU A 190 7.49 -4.87 -7.28
CA GLU A 190 7.82 -3.48 -7.58
C GLU A 190 6.72 -2.47 -7.14
N ASP A 191 5.62 -2.95 -6.56
CA ASP A 191 4.35 -2.22 -6.45
C ASP A 191 4.02 -1.69 -5.03
N LEU A 192 4.65 -2.19 -3.97
CA LEU A 192 4.41 -1.72 -2.59
C LEU A 192 5.70 -1.21 -1.93
N GLU A 193 5.61 0.04 -1.48
CA GLU A 193 6.73 0.83 -0.99
C GLU A 193 6.86 0.65 0.54
N PRO A 194 8.02 0.22 1.08
CA PRO A 194 8.15 0.08 2.51
C PRO A 194 8.01 1.43 3.22
N CYS A 195 7.33 1.44 4.36
CA CYS A 195 7.04 2.65 5.12
C CYS A 195 7.43 2.46 6.59
N LEU A 196 8.23 3.38 7.13
CA LEU A 196 8.46 3.53 8.56
C LEU A 196 7.54 4.62 9.09
N SER A 197 6.85 4.34 10.19
CA SER A 197 6.00 5.32 10.87
C SER A 197 6.10 5.22 12.38
N PHE A 198 6.00 6.37 13.06
CA PHE A 198 5.87 6.46 14.52
C PHE A 198 5.34 7.84 14.94
N ALA A 199 4.81 7.91 16.16
CA ALA A 199 4.41 9.16 16.79
C ALA A 199 5.49 9.66 17.75
N PHE A 200 5.82 10.95 17.68
CA PHE A 200 6.75 11.59 18.60
C PHE A 200 6.35 13.05 18.83
N ASP A 201 6.30 13.46 20.09
CA ASP A 201 5.99 14.85 20.52
C ASP A 201 4.69 15.41 19.89
N GLY A 202 3.62 14.60 19.90
CA GLY A 202 2.31 14.97 19.36
C GLY A 202 2.23 15.05 17.84
N LYS A 203 3.29 14.67 17.12
CA LYS A 203 3.33 14.61 15.65
C LYS A 203 3.53 13.17 15.17
N ASN A 204 2.83 12.81 14.10
CA ASN A 204 3.06 11.56 13.39
C ASN A 204 4.09 11.77 12.28
N TYR A 205 5.03 10.84 12.19
CA TYR A 205 6.08 10.81 11.18
C TYR A 205 5.89 9.60 10.27
N PHE A 206 6.08 9.79 8.97
CA PHE A 206 5.94 8.77 7.93
C PHE A 206 7.00 9.01 6.85
N SER A 207 7.70 7.97 6.42
CA SER A 207 8.56 8.01 5.23
C SER A 207 7.70 7.92 3.97
N GLN A 208 8.01 8.69 2.92
CA GLN A 208 7.09 8.88 1.79
C GLN A 208 7.57 8.35 0.42
N LYS A 209 8.62 7.53 0.33
CA LYS A 209 9.12 7.09 -1.01
C LYS A 209 9.35 5.60 -1.19
N ARG A 210 9.24 5.22 -2.47
CA ARG A 210 9.80 4.04 -3.16
C ARG A 210 11.24 3.78 -2.77
N TYR A 211 11.46 2.97 -1.74
CA TYR A 211 12.79 2.50 -1.41
C TYR A 211 12.83 0.97 -1.47
N TYR A 212 13.78 0.45 -2.25
CA TYR A 212 14.13 -0.97 -2.19
C TYR A 212 14.97 -1.29 -0.95
N ASN A 213 15.57 -0.27 -0.31
CA ASN A 213 16.56 -0.44 0.75
C ASN A 213 16.07 0.18 2.08
N PHE A 214 16.17 -0.58 3.17
CA PHE A 214 15.72 -0.15 4.51
C PHE A 214 16.60 0.94 5.13
N ASP A 215 17.89 1.02 4.84
CA ASP A 215 18.73 2.15 5.28
C ASP A 215 18.24 3.49 4.74
N GLU A 216 17.78 3.53 3.49
CA GLU A 216 17.23 4.71 2.86
C GLU A 216 15.97 5.22 3.58
N LEU A 217 15.10 4.29 4.00
CA LEU A 217 13.90 4.55 4.80
C LEU A 217 14.21 5.25 6.12
N PHE A 218 15.19 4.71 6.86
CA PHE A 218 15.61 5.27 8.15
C PHE A 218 16.35 6.61 7.97
N ALA A 219 17.10 6.79 6.89
CA ALA A 219 17.79 8.04 6.57
C ALA A 219 16.81 9.17 6.23
N GLU A 220 15.78 8.91 5.43
CA GLU A 220 14.72 9.89 5.19
C GLU A 220 14.04 10.27 6.51
N MET A 221 13.64 9.26 7.29
CA MET A 221 12.97 9.48 8.56
C MET A 221 13.82 10.32 9.52
N GLN A 222 15.11 10.03 9.61
CA GLN A 222 16.06 10.81 10.41
C GLN A 222 16.11 12.29 9.98
N ASN A 223 16.01 12.58 8.68
CA ASN A 223 15.99 13.95 8.17
C ASN A 223 14.65 14.69 8.39
N GLN A 224 13.57 13.98 8.71
CA GLN A 224 12.29 14.59 9.09
C GLN A 224 12.24 15.01 10.57
N LEU A 225 13.09 14.41 11.42
CA LEU A 225 13.07 14.63 12.86
C LEU A 225 13.57 16.02 13.27
N PRO A 226 13.11 16.56 14.43
CA PRO A 226 13.60 17.83 14.94
C PRO A 226 15.12 17.80 15.18
N LYS A 227 15.75 18.97 15.04
CA LYS A 227 17.19 19.11 15.28
C LYS A 227 17.56 18.61 16.68
N GLY A 228 18.56 17.72 16.76
CA GLY A 228 19.01 17.13 18.03
C GLY A 228 18.23 15.88 18.46
N VAL A 229 17.31 15.39 17.63
CA VAL A 229 16.65 14.08 17.80
C VAL A 229 17.25 13.09 16.82
N TYR A 230 17.67 11.93 17.31
CA TYR A 230 18.34 10.90 16.50
C TYR A 230 17.74 9.52 16.71
N ILE A 231 17.56 8.78 15.62
CA ILE A 231 17.14 7.39 15.65
C ILE A 231 18.32 6.53 16.10
N LYS A 232 18.11 5.72 17.14
CA LYS A 232 19.12 4.86 17.77
C LYS A 232 18.76 3.40 17.59
N CYS A 233 19.23 2.78 16.49
CA CYS A 233 18.97 1.37 16.18
C CYS A 233 20.16 0.74 15.43
N CYS A 234 20.06 -0.55 15.09
CA CYS A 234 21.07 -1.26 14.33
C CYS A 234 21.33 -0.62 12.97
N VAL A 235 20.30 -0.12 12.28
CA VAL A 235 20.45 0.54 10.97
C VAL A 235 21.29 1.82 11.07
N THR A 236 21.17 2.58 12.15
CA THR A 236 21.95 3.82 12.37
C THR A 236 23.27 3.59 13.12
N CYS A 237 23.54 2.34 13.51
CA CYS A 237 24.73 1.95 14.26
C CYS A 237 25.86 1.53 13.32
N ARG A 238 27.10 1.90 13.65
CA ARG A 238 28.30 1.43 12.92
C ARG A 238 28.56 -0.07 13.00
N HIS A 239 27.86 -0.77 13.90
CA HIS A 239 27.95 -2.21 14.05
C HIS A 239 26.87 -2.94 13.25
N GLY A 240 25.88 -2.26 12.67
CA GLY A 240 24.83 -2.87 11.87
C GLY A 240 25.23 -2.93 10.40
N ASN A 241 25.30 -4.14 9.85
CA ASN A 241 25.65 -4.39 8.45
C ASN A 241 24.58 -5.25 7.79
N PHE A 242 24.25 -4.92 6.56
CA PHE A 242 23.39 -5.71 5.69
C PHE A 242 24.14 -6.89 5.08
N CYS A 243 23.42 -7.87 4.53
CA CYS A 243 24.02 -9.04 3.91
C CYS A 243 24.35 -8.75 2.44
N PRO A 244 25.61 -8.87 2.00
CA PRO A 244 25.98 -8.58 0.61
C PRO A 244 25.34 -9.48 -0.45
N TYR A 245 24.75 -10.61 -0.06
CA TYR A 245 24.09 -11.55 -0.95
C TYR A 245 22.58 -11.33 -1.09
N GLY A 246 22.02 -10.34 -0.39
CA GLY A 246 20.59 -10.05 -0.42
C GLY A 246 20.11 -9.65 0.97
N ASN A 247 19.22 -8.67 1.00
CA ASN A 247 18.63 -8.14 2.23
C ASN A 247 17.17 -8.57 2.30
N TYR A 248 16.80 -9.17 3.41
CA TYR A 248 15.40 -9.41 3.75
C TYR A 248 14.87 -8.29 4.64
N PRO A 249 13.55 -8.04 4.65
CA PRO A 249 12.92 -7.18 5.63
C PRO A 249 13.33 -7.56 7.06
N ASP A 250 13.63 -6.55 7.87
CA ASP A 250 14.00 -6.70 9.28
C ASP A 250 15.25 -7.57 9.55
N GLU A 251 16.12 -7.69 8.54
CA GLU A 251 17.38 -8.42 8.63
C GLU A 251 18.58 -7.47 8.61
N ILE A 252 19.22 -7.30 9.77
CA ILE A 252 20.51 -6.61 9.90
C ILE A 252 21.43 -7.39 10.85
N PHE A 253 22.73 -7.39 10.57
CA PHE A 253 23.70 -8.18 11.33
C PHE A 253 24.54 -7.30 12.23
N CYS A 254 24.53 -7.62 13.53
CA CYS A 254 25.38 -6.95 14.51
C CYS A 254 26.79 -7.54 14.50
N THR A 255 27.76 -6.70 14.16
CA THR A 255 29.18 -7.07 14.06
C THR A 255 30.02 -6.44 15.18
N LYS A 256 29.42 -6.04 16.30
CA LYS A 256 30.11 -5.31 17.39
C LYS A 256 31.33 -6.05 17.99
N GLU A 257 31.33 -7.38 17.91
CA GLU A 257 32.38 -8.26 18.46
C GLU A 257 33.50 -8.57 17.46
N VAL A 258 33.40 -8.06 16.23
CA VAL A 258 34.36 -8.34 15.15
C VAL A 258 34.76 -7.05 14.44
N THR A 259 35.92 -7.08 13.78
CA THR A 259 36.38 -5.95 12.97
C THR A 259 35.97 -6.17 11.53
N ILE A 260 35.19 -5.25 10.98
CA ILE A 260 34.82 -5.20 9.56
C ILE A 260 35.64 -4.11 8.89
N LYS A 261 36.38 -4.46 7.83
CA LYS A 261 37.16 -3.50 7.03
C LYS A 261 36.69 -3.38 5.59
N ASN A 262 35.95 -4.38 5.11
CA ASN A 262 35.47 -4.45 3.74
C ASN A 262 34.25 -5.40 3.62
N CYS A 263 33.64 -5.42 2.43
CA CYS A 263 32.50 -6.28 2.12
C CYS A 263 32.79 -7.79 2.32
N GLY A 264 34.01 -8.25 2.02
CA GLY A 264 34.40 -9.65 2.22
C GLY A 264 34.38 -10.08 3.69
N ASP A 265 34.73 -9.18 4.61
CA ASP A 265 34.59 -9.44 6.05
C ASP A 265 33.12 -9.62 6.44
N VAL A 266 32.21 -8.81 5.86
CA VAL A 266 30.76 -8.93 6.11
C VAL A 266 30.24 -10.27 5.60
N CYS A 267 30.57 -10.66 4.36
CA CYS A 267 30.17 -11.94 3.78
C CYS A 267 30.49 -13.12 4.69
N ARG A 268 31.68 -13.11 5.33
CA ARG A 268 32.11 -14.17 6.24
C ARG A 268 31.14 -14.38 7.41
N TYR A 269 30.56 -13.30 7.94
CA TYR A 269 29.69 -13.34 9.12
C TYR A 269 28.20 -13.39 8.79
N THR A 270 27.81 -13.11 7.55
CA THR A 270 26.39 -13.12 7.13
C THR A 270 26.01 -14.35 6.30
N ALA A 271 26.98 -15.02 5.68
CA ALA A 271 26.74 -16.19 4.82
C ALA A 271 26.85 -17.55 5.53
N ASP A 272 27.49 -17.63 6.70
CA ASP A 272 27.47 -18.85 7.52
C ASP A 272 26.14 -18.97 8.28
N ILE A 273 25.20 -19.68 7.66
CA ILE A 273 23.81 -19.84 8.11
C ILE A 273 23.73 -20.55 9.47
N GLU A 274 24.61 -21.52 9.75
CA GLU A 274 24.46 -22.41 10.90
C GLU A 274 25.00 -21.80 12.20
N LYS A 275 25.95 -20.85 12.14
CA LYS A 275 26.60 -20.30 13.34
C LYS A 275 26.58 -18.79 13.43
N GLU A 276 27.06 -18.08 12.42
CA GLU A 276 27.27 -16.64 12.53
C GLU A 276 25.97 -15.86 12.27
N ARG A 277 25.21 -16.27 11.25
CA ARG A 277 24.00 -15.56 10.81
C ARG A 277 22.98 -15.44 11.94
N GLN A 278 22.58 -16.55 12.56
CA GLN A 278 21.56 -16.56 13.61
C GLN A 278 21.98 -15.78 14.87
N ASN A 279 23.26 -15.86 15.26
CA ASN A 279 23.76 -15.18 16.45
C ASN A 279 23.84 -13.65 16.27
N ARG A 280 24.04 -13.19 15.03
CA ARG A 280 24.25 -11.78 14.70
C ARG A 280 23.01 -11.10 14.18
N LEU A 281 22.04 -11.86 13.68
CA LEU A 281 20.78 -11.35 13.14
C LEU A 281 20.04 -10.52 14.20
N ARG A 282 19.69 -9.31 13.84
CA ARG A 282 18.88 -8.38 14.62
C ARG A 282 17.82 -7.79 13.71
N LYS A 283 16.76 -7.32 14.36
CA LYS A 283 15.78 -6.45 13.75
C LYS A 283 16.38 -5.09 13.42
N SER A 284 15.85 -4.43 12.40
CA SER A 284 16.29 -3.10 11.94
C SER A 284 16.17 -2.05 13.04
N THR A 285 15.11 -2.11 13.86
CA THR A 285 14.86 -1.18 14.97
C THR A 285 15.61 -1.54 16.26
N PHE A 286 16.23 -2.73 16.33
CA PHE A 286 16.90 -3.21 17.54
C PHE A 286 18.00 -2.25 18.00
N CYS A 287 18.17 -2.11 19.31
CA CYS A 287 19.22 -1.30 19.89
C CYS A 287 19.86 -2.02 21.07
N CYS A 288 21.19 -1.92 21.20
CA CYS A 288 21.92 -2.47 22.34
C CYS A 288 22.76 -1.41 23.02
N ASN A 289 23.28 -1.75 24.21
CA ASN A 289 24.10 -0.85 25.02
C ASN A 289 25.43 -0.45 24.35
N ASP A 290 25.90 -1.23 23.38
CA ASP A 290 27.12 -0.95 22.61
C ASP A 290 26.87 -0.09 21.35
N TYR A 291 25.68 0.50 21.22
CA TYR A 291 25.33 1.37 20.10
C TYR A 291 26.38 2.48 19.93
N LYS A 292 26.80 2.67 18.68
CA LYS A 292 27.69 3.76 18.28
C LYS A 292 27.25 4.28 16.93
N ILE A 293 27.13 5.60 16.82
CA ILE A 293 26.70 6.27 15.59
C ILE A 293 27.63 5.90 14.42
N GLN A 294 27.08 5.79 13.22
CA GLN A 294 27.87 5.69 11.99
C GLN A 294 28.63 6.98 11.74
N THR A 295 29.89 6.84 11.27
CA THR A 295 30.72 7.92 10.75
C THR A 295 31.50 7.40 9.53
N GLU A 296 32.03 8.30 8.70
CA GLU A 296 32.84 7.93 7.53
C GLU A 296 34.16 7.23 7.89
N ASP A 297 34.58 7.29 9.16
CA ASP A 297 35.84 6.68 9.64
C ASP A 297 35.77 5.15 9.75
N PHE A 298 34.57 4.56 9.69
CA PHE A 298 34.35 3.13 9.86
C PHE A 298 33.65 2.55 8.63
N PHE A 299 34.15 1.42 8.15
CA PHE A 299 33.47 0.69 7.09
C PHE A 299 32.16 0.07 7.63
N THR A 300 31.06 0.33 6.94
CA THR A 300 29.78 -0.36 7.11
C THR A 300 29.26 -0.79 5.75
N TYR A 301 28.77 -2.02 5.64
CA TYR A 301 27.96 -2.44 4.50
C TYR A 301 26.50 -2.08 4.78
N ASN A 302 26.26 -0.77 4.79
CA ASN A 302 25.01 -0.11 5.13
C ASN A 302 25.14 1.33 4.64
N ASP A 303 24.27 1.74 3.71
CA ASP A 303 24.36 3.01 3.00
C ASP A 303 23.57 4.13 3.70
N PHE A 304 23.20 3.94 4.97
CA PHE A 304 22.46 4.92 5.77
C PHE A 304 23.11 6.31 5.73
N LEU A 305 24.43 6.44 5.93
CA LEU A 305 25.11 7.75 5.87
C LEU A 305 25.03 8.39 4.48
N TYR A 306 25.19 7.59 3.41
CA TYR A 306 25.07 8.07 2.05
C TYR A 306 23.66 8.64 1.79
N PHE A 307 22.62 7.92 2.21
CA PHE A 307 21.24 8.38 2.06
C PHE A 307 20.89 9.54 2.99
N LEU A 308 21.47 9.59 4.18
CA LEU A 308 21.26 10.68 5.13
C LEU A 308 21.75 12.01 4.55
N ASP A 309 22.90 11.99 3.87
CA ASP A 309 23.43 13.18 3.19
C ASP A 309 22.64 13.49 1.90
N LYS A 310 22.30 12.49 1.09
CA LYS A 310 21.47 12.63 -0.13
C LYS A 310 20.14 13.33 0.14
N TYR A 311 19.54 13.15 1.31
CA TYR A 311 18.23 13.71 1.68
C TYR A 311 18.28 14.88 2.65
N LYS A 312 19.47 15.39 2.94
CA LYS A 312 19.66 16.57 3.77
C LYS A 312 19.00 17.77 3.08
N LYS A 313 17.95 18.31 3.69
CA LYS A 313 17.23 19.50 3.19
C LYS A 313 17.93 20.79 3.59
#